data_AF-A0A256XLH3-F1
#
_entry.id   AF-A0A256XLH3-F1
#
_cell.length_a   1.000
_cell.length_b   1.000
_cell.length_c   1.000
_cell.angle_alpha   90.00
_cell.angle_beta   90.00
_cell.angle_gamma   90.00
#
_symmetry.space_group_name_H-M   'P 1'
#
loop_
_entity.id
_entity.type
_entity.pdbx_description
1 polymer ?
#
loop_
_entity_poly.entity_id
_entity_poly.type
_entity_poly.pdbx_seq_one_letter_code
_entity_poly.pdbx_strand_id
1 'polypeptide(L)'
;MNEVSWICDQCLNFAKDEVFKLLDFLFDDFGISEKEVKVVYSGHRGYHVHVDNEAVKELSSDERREIVDYISGTGIKVENLGLIEVSAGGRKFIIGPDLTSEGWGKRLVKSIIKVFSSPDLDKVLIEAGIPKRKIDILLVNREKVVTALSSVPSRWDILQGIGISIWKNIASAAIKKTAAQIDEPVTVDIHRLIRLEYSLHGSTGFKVTPISVTDLERFDPFKDAIIFKGEKEVIFKEYCPEFRIGDEVFGPYQKGQKVELPLSAVVFTLAKAVAELL
;
A
#
# COMPACT_ATOMS: atom_id res chain seq x y z
N MET A 1 12.04 28.26 9.09
CA MET A 1 12.50 26.89 9.35
C MET A 1 11.85 26.03 8.30
N ASN A 2 12.62 25.45 7.39
CA ASN A 2 12.08 24.53 6.40
C ASN A 2 11.77 23.22 7.12
N GLU A 3 10.58 22.67 6.91
CA GLU A 3 10.19 21.39 7.49
C GLU A 3 11.03 20.29 6.84
N VAL A 4 11.94 19.68 7.60
CA VAL A 4 12.82 18.62 7.08
C VAL A 4 12.04 17.31 7.05
N SER A 5 11.66 16.86 5.86
CA SER A 5 11.01 15.56 5.68
C SER A 5 12.00 14.43 5.93
N TRP A 6 11.70 13.57 6.90
CA TRP A 6 12.50 12.41 7.26
C TRP A 6 11.89 11.11 6.73
N ILE A 7 12.74 10.13 6.42
CA ILE A 7 12.29 8.80 5.98
C ILE A 7 12.22 7.91 7.21
N CYS A 8 11.15 7.13 7.33
CA CYS A 8 10.92 6.25 8.46
C CYS A 8 10.66 4.80 8.00
N ASP A 9 11.06 3.83 8.83
CA ASP A 9 10.85 2.41 8.57
C ASP A 9 9.39 2.05 8.34
N GLN A 10 8.50 2.56 9.20
CA GLN A 10 7.07 2.35 9.09
C GLN A 10 6.54 2.86 7.75
N CYS A 11 6.99 4.05 7.33
CA CYS A 11 6.59 4.72 6.11
C CYS A 11 6.95 3.88 4.86
N LEU A 12 8.17 3.31 4.84
CA LEU A 12 8.63 2.46 3.75
C LEU A 12 7.94 1.10 3.74
N ASN A 13 7.64 0.53 4.90
CA ASN A 13 6.84 -0.69 5.01
C ASN A 13 5.40 -0.47 4.51
N PHE A 14 4.78 0.66 4.85
CA PHE A 14 3.48 1.03 4.27
C PHE A 14 3.56 1.15 2.75
N ALA A 15 4.59 1.81 2.20
CA ALA A 15 4.77 1.89 0.76
C ALA A 15 4.96 0.50 0.12
N LYS A 16 5.64 -0.41 0.80
CA LYS A 16 5.83 -1.80 0.36
C LYS A 16 4.50 -2.57 0.36
N ASP A 17 3.66 -2.39 1.37
CA ASP A 17 2.32 -2.98 1.43
C ASP A 17 1.45 -2.54 0.24
N GLU A 18 1.55 -1.27 -0.18
CA GLU A 18 0.85 -0.78 -1.37
C GLU A 18 1.38 -1.40 -2.67
N VAL A 19 2.69 -1.69 -2.75
CA VAL A 19 3.25 -2.44 -3.88
C VAL A 19 2.66 -3.85 -3.93
N PHE A 20 2.56 -4.56 -2.81
CA PHE A 20 1.95 -5.89 -2.79
C PHE A 20 0.50 -5.87 -3.26
N LYS A 21 -0.31 -4.90 -2.82
CA LYS A 21 -1.67 -4.74 -3.33
C LYS A 21 -1.70 -4.53 -4.84
N LEU A 22 -0.83 -3.67 -5.36
CA LEU A 22 -0.73 -3.43 -6.80
C LEU A 22 -0.36 -4.69 -7.56
N LEU A 23 0.62 -5.46 -7.07
CA LEU A 23 1.02 -6.73 -7.67
C LEU A 23 -0.14 -7.73 -7.69
N ASP A 24 -0.95 -7.81 -6.63
CA ASP A 24 -2.16 -8.65 -6.62
C ASP A 24 -3.16 -8.27 -7.71
N PHE A 25 -3.28 -6.98 -8.08
CA PHE A 25 -4.12 -6.58 -9.23
C PHE A 25 -3.49 -6.97 -10.56
N LEU A 26 -2.20 -6.70 -10.74
CA LEU A 26 -1.48 -7.04 -11.97
C LEU A 26 -1.54 -8.53 -12.28
N PHE A 27 -1.37 -9.37 -11.26
CA PHE A 27 -1.33 -10.83 -11.43
C PHE A 27 -2.71 -11.47 -11.48
N ASP A 28 -3.60 -11.17 -10.52
CA ASP A 28 -4.87 -11.88 -10.41
C ASP A 28 -5.93 -11.35 -11.39
N ASP A 29 -5.94 -10.05 -11.67
CA ASP A 29 -7.02 -9.40 -12.42
C ASP A 29 -6.63 -9.11 -13.87
N PHE A 30 -5.40 -8.63 -14.10
CA PHE A 30 -4.91 -8.30 -15.44
C PHE A 30 -4.14 -9.43 -16.13
N GLY A 31 -3.78 -10.49 -15.38
CA GLY A 31 -3.05 -11.63 -15.92
C GLY A 31 -1.63 -11.29 -16.41
N ILE A 32 -1.05 -10.19 -15.93
CA ILE A 32 0.35 -9.82 -16.23
C ILE A 32 1.28 -10.84 -15.56
N SER A 33 2.28 -11.32 -16.28
CA SER A 33 3.24 -12.26 -15.72
C SER A 33 4.20 -11.56 -14.77
N GLU A 34 4.65 -12.24 -13.71
CA GLU A 34 5.74 -11.75 -12.85
C GLU A 34 7.00 -11.38 -13.65
N LYS A 35 7.26 -12.05 -14.77
CA LYS A 35 8.41 -11.78 -15.65
C LYS A 35 8.31 -10.45 -16.38
N GLU A 36 7.10 -9.92 -16.54
CA GLU A 36 6.82 -8.64 -17.18
C GLU A 36 6.82 -7.50 -16.15
N VAL A 37 6.99 -7.81 -14.86
CA VAL A 37 6.96 -6.82 -13.78
C VAL A 37 8.34 -6.62 -13.19
N LYS A 38 8.73 -5.35 -13.04
CA LYS A 38 9.93 -4.96 -12.30
C LYS A 38 9.56 -4.01 -11.17
N VAL A 39 9.91 -4.37 -9.94
CA VAL A 39 9.81 -3.49 -8.79
C VAL A 39 11.15 -2.78 -8.58
N VAL A 40 11.13 -1.47 -8.34
CA VAL A 40 12.33 -0.67 -8.16
C VAL A 40 12.15 0.24 -6.95
N TYR A 41 13.02 0.13 -5.95
CA TYR A 41 13.08 1.15 -4.89
C TYR A 41 13.57 2.47 -5.48
N SER A 42 12.80 3.54 -5.28
CA SER A 42 13.05 4.87 -5.84
C SER A 42 14.33 5.55 -5.34
N GLY A 43 14.97 5.00 -4.30
CA GLY A 43 16.05 5.63 -3.57
C GLY A 43 15.58 6.62 -2.51
N HIS A 44 14.26 6.81 -2.32
CA HIS A 44 13.73 7.78 -1.36
C HIS A 44 12.56 7.27 -0.52
N ARG A 45 11.31 7.55 -0.91
CA ARG A 45 10.13 7.34 -0.04
C ARG A 45 9.20 6.23 -0.49
N GLY A 46 9.52 5.55 -1.58
CA GLY A 46 8.65 4.50 -2.11
C GLY A 46 9.28 3.73 -3.25
N TYR A 47 8.42 3.10 -4.03
CA TYR A 47 8.79 2.14 -5.05
C TYR A 47 8.13 2.53 -6.38
N HIS A 48 8.73 2.06 -7.47
CA HIS A 48 8.15 2.09 -8.80
C HIS A 48 7.87 0.65 -9.23
N VAL A 49 6.73 0.43 -9.89
CA VAL A 49 6.40 -0.84 -10.51
C VAL A 49 6.30 -0.60 -12.00
N HIS A 50 7.18 -1.21 -12.77
CA HIS A 50 7.19 -1.13 -14.22
C HIS A 50 6.59 -2.40 -14.81
N VAL A 51 5.71 -2.24 -15.79
CA VAL A 51 5.11 -3.35 -16.55
C VAL A 51 5.65 -3.28 -17.98
N ASP A 52 6.40 -4.30 -18.37
CA ASP A 52 6.99 -4.47 -19.70
C ASP A 52 6.16 -5.49 -20.49
N ASN A 53 5.01 -5.05 -21.00
CA ASN A 53 4.09 -5.84 -21.81
C ASN A 53 3.69 -5.04 -23.05
N GLU A 54 3.75 -5.64 -24.23
CA GLU A 54 3.52 -4.94 -25.51
C GLU A 54 2.12 -4.32 -25.60
N ALA A 55 1.08 -5.02 -25.16
CA ALA A 55 -0.29 -4.48 -25.16
C ALA A 55 -0.42 -3.29 -24.19
N VAL A 56 0.28 -3.33 -23.04
CA VAL A 56 0.28 -2.23 -22.05
C VAL A 56 1.05 -1.00 -22.55
N LYS A 57 2.06 -1.17 -23.42
CA LYS A 57 2.83 -0.04 -23.99
C LYS A 57 1.97 0.83 -24.91
N GLU A 58 1.03 0.23 -25.64
CA GLU A 58 0.18 0.92 -26.61
C GLU A 58 -0.96 1.74 -25.97
N LEU A 59 -1.22 1.53 -24.67
CA LEU A 59 -2.31 2.21 -23.97
C LEU A 59 -2.12 3.73 -23.95
N SER A 60 -3.18 4.42 -24.33
CA SER A 60 -3.34 5.86 -24.21
C SER A 60 -3.44 6.32 -22.76
N SER A 61 -3.35 7.63 -22.56
CA SER A 61 -3.50 8.26 -21.24
C SER A 61 -4.87 7.96 -20.61
N ASP A 62 -5.93 7.92 -21.41
CA ASP A 62 -7.29 7.65 -20.92
C ASP A 62 -7.47 6.17 -20.55
N GLU A 63 -6.96 5.24 -21.36
CA GLU A 63 -6.99 3.81 -21.02
C GLU A 63 -6.16 3.49 -19.77
N ARG A 64 -5.04 4.18 -19.57
CA ARG A 64 -4.24 4.10 -18.33
C ARG A 64 -5.03 4.61 -17.12
N ARG A 65 -5.84 5.66 -17.29
CA ARG A 65 -6.70 6.18 -16.21
C ARG A 65 -7.76 5.16 -15.79
N GLU A 66 -8.36 4.44 -16.73
CA GLU A 66 -9.31 3.36 -16.40
C GLU A 66 -8.64 2.25 -15.56
N ILE A 67 -7.37 1.93 -15.84
CA ILE A 67 -6.59 1.00 -15.01
C ILE A 67 -6.39 1.58 -13.61
N VAL A 68 -6.03 2.86 -13.50
CA VAL A 68 -5.87 3.55 -12.21
C VAL A 68 -7.17 3.52 -11.41
N ASP A 69 -8.30 3.82 -12.03
CA ASP A 69 -9.62 3.80 -11.39
C ASP A 69 -9.97 2.39 -10.90
N TYR A 70 -9.67 1.37 -11.69
CA TYR A 70 -9.88 -0.03 -11.31
C TYR A 70 -9.05 -0.42 -10.07
N ILE A 71 -7.74 -0.17 -10.06
CA ILE A 71 -6.86 -0.59 -8.94
C ILE A 71 -7.06 0.26 -7.67
N SER A 72 -7.47 1.51 -7.83
CA SER A 72 -7.79 2.41 -6.71
C SER A 72 -9.20 2.18 -6.15
N GLY A 73 -10.01 1.35 -6.83
CA GLY A 73 -11.39 1.08 -6.46
C GLY A 73 -12.31 2.29 -6.64
N THR A 74 -11.90 3.25 -7.48
CA THR A 74 -12.65 4.48 -7.76
C THR A 74 -13.92 4.14 -8.54
N GLY A 75 -15.04 4.78 -8.17
CA GLY A 75 -16.31 4.58 -8.86
C GLY A 75 -17.04 3.26 -8.59
N ILE A 76 -16.46 2.34 -7.81
CA ILE A 76 -17.09 1.04 -7.51
C ILE A 76 -18.38 1.24 -6.70
N LYS A 77 -19.46 0.72 -7.26
CA LYS A 77 -20.74 0.54 -6.57
C LYS A 77 -20.86 -0.94 -6.19
N VAL A 78 -20.99 -1.22 -4.90
CA VAL A 78 -21.05 -2.60 -4.37
C VAL A 78 -22.24 -3.38 -4.91
N GLU A 79 -23.30 -2.68 -5.32
CA GLU A 79 -24.46 -3.24 -6.01
C GLU A 79 -24.08 -3.84 -7.37
N ASN A 80 -23.15 -3.22 -8.09
CA ASN A 80 -22.64 -3.72 -9.36
C ASN A 80 -21.78 -4.99 -9.17
N LEU A 81 -21.29 -5.23 -7.96
CA LEU A 81 -20.62 -6.48 -7.58
C LEU A 81 -21.62 -7.56 -7.13
N GLY A 82 -22.93 -7.30 -7.24
CA GLY A 82 -23.98 -8.23 -6.85
C GLY A 82 -24.41 -8.15 -5.39
N LEU A 83 -23.85 -7.24 -4.58
CA LEU A 83 -24.27 -7.04 -3.19
C LEU A 83 -25.58 -6.26 -3.12
N ILE A 84 -26.70 -6.99 -3.13
CA ILE A 84 -28.05 -6.42 -3.22
C ILE A 84 -29.02 -7.10 -2.25
N GLU A 85 -30.10 -6.38 -1.95
CA GLU A 85 -31.27 -6.93 -1.24
C GLU A 85 -32.28 -7.41 -2.27
N VAL A 86 -32.70 -8.67 -2.17
CA VAL A 86 -33.73 -9.30 -3.01
C VAL A 86 -34.95 -9.66 -2.17
N SER A 87 -36.14 -9.63 -2.78
CA SER A 87 -37.38 -10.02 -2.10
C SER A 87 -37.96 -11.27 -2.75
N ALA A 88 -38.17 -12.33 -1.96
CA ALA A 88 -38.81 -13.57 -2.41
C ALA A 88 -39.78 -14.08 -1.34
N GLY A 89 -41.02 -14.40 -1.74
CA GLY A 89 -42.04 -14.92 -0.82
C GLY A 89 -42.37 -13.99 0.36
N GLY A 90 -42.31 -12.67 0.16
CA GLY A 90 -42.55 -11.66 1.20
C GLY A 90 -41.42 -11.49 2.20
N ARG A 91 -40.29 -12.18 2.03
CA ARG A 91 -39.07 -12.04 2.83
C ARG A 91 -37.98 -11.34 2.03
N LYS A 92 -37.18 -10.54 2.72
CA LYS A 92 -35.99 -9.89 2.17
C LYS A 92 -34.76 -10.74 2.48
N PHE A 93 -33.89 -10.89 1.49
CA PHE A 93 -32.64 -11.62 1.59
C PHE A 93 -31.51 -10.76 1.04
N ILE A 94 -30.31 -10.98 1.56
CA ILE A 94 -29.08 -10.37 1.04
C ILE A 94 -28.32 -11.41 0.24
N ILE A 95 -28.03 -11.07 -1.01
CA ILE A 95 -27.12 -11.82 -1.88
C ILE A 95 -25.92 -10.94 -2.20
N GLY A 96 -24.81 -11.55 -2.58
CA GLY A 96 -23.56 -10.85 -2.85
C GLY A 96 -22.57 -11.74 -3.59
N PRO A 97 -21.39 -11.20 -3.93
CA PRO A 97 -20.34 -11.96 -4.59
C PRO A 97 -19.82 -13.08 -3.67
N ASP A 98 -19.05 -13.99 -4.24
CA ASP A 98 -18.40 -15.09 -3.52
C ASP A 98 -16.95 -15.31 -3.99
N LEU A 99 -16.28 -16.33 -3.43
CA LEU A 99 -14.88 -16.64 -3.77
C LEU A 99 -14.68 -17.14 -5.22
N THR A 100 -15.76 -17.50 -5.92
CA THR A 100 -15.73 -17.91 -7.34
C THR A 100 -15.98 -16.74 -8.30
N SER A 101 -16.40 -15.59 -7.80
CA SER A 101 -16.51 -14.35 -8.57
C SER A 101 -15.16 -13.94 -9.18
N GLU A 102 -15.12 -12.98 -10.09
CA GLU A 102 -13.88 -12.45 -10.67
C GLU A 102 -13.61 -11.01 -10.20
N GLY A 103 -12.36 -10.56 -10.37
CA GLY A 103 -11.91 -9.20 -10.03
C GLY A 103 -12.38 -8.72 -8.65
N TRP A 104 -12.99 -7.53 -8.63
CA TRP A 104 -13.47 -6.90 -7.40
C TRP A 104 -14.50 -7.70 -6.60
N GLY A 105 -15.28 -8.59 -7.22
CA GLY A 105 -16.22 -9.45 -6.49
C GLY A 105 -15.49 -10.40 -5.54
N LYS A 106 -14.51 -11.15 -6.07
CA LYS A 106 -13.67 -12.06 -5.27
C LYS A 106 -12.83 -11.30 -4.25
N ARG A 107 -12.23 -10.19 -4.70
CA ARG A 107 -11.38 -9.33 -3.88
C ARG A 107 -12.13 -8.73 -2.69
N LEU A 108 -13.38 -8.32 -2.90
CA LEU A 108 -14.27 -7.84 -1.84
C LEU A 108 -14.51 -8.93 -0.78
N VAL A 109 -14.88 -10.14 -1.19
CA VAL A 109 -15.14 -11.25 -0.25
C VAL A 109 -13.88 -11.60 0.54
N LYS A 110 -12.74 -11.78 -0.14
CA LYS A 110 -11.44 -12.02 0.51
C LYS A 110 -11.08 -10.91 1.50
N SER A 111 -11.31 -9.65 1.13
CA SER A 111 -11.02 -8.49 1.98
C SER A 111 -11.89 -8.46 3.24
N ILE A 112 -13.20 -8.68 3.10
CA ILE A 112 -14.10 -8.76 4.26
C ILE A 112 -13.68 -9.90 5.18
N ILE A 113 -13.38 -11.09 4.65
CA ILE A 113 -12.87 -12.21 5.46
C ILE A 113 -11.60 -11.79 6.22
N LYS A 114 -10.62 -11.19 5.54
CA LYS A 114 -9.37 -10.71 6.17
C LYS A 114 -9.64 -9.68 7.27
N VAL A 115 -10.54 -8.73 7.04
CA VAL A 115 -10.95 -7.73 8.03
C VAL A 115 -11.59 -8.40 9.25
N PHE A 116 -12.52 -9.33 9.04
CA PHE A 116 -13.19 -10.06 10.11
C PHE A 116 -12.27 -11.04 10.85
N SER A 117 -11.15 -11.44 10.27
CA SER A 117 -10.10 -12.22 10.93
C SER A 117 -9.03 -11.36 11.62
N SER A 118 -9.00 -10.04 11.38
CA SER A 118 -7.99 -9.13 11.93
C SER A 118 -8.26 -8.73 13.37
N PRO A 119 -7.23 -8.41 14.19
CA PRO A 119 -7.43 -7.88 15.54
C PRO A 119 -8.11 -6.50 15.54
N ASP A 120 -7.93 -5.70 14.48
CA ASP A 120 -8.43 -4.33 14.37
C ASP A 120 -9.86 -4.22 13.82
N LEU A 121 -10.65 -5.29 13.88
CA LEU A 121 -12.01 -5.33 13.32
C LEU A 121 -12.89 -4.21 13.89
N ASP A 122 -12.82 -3.96 15.20
CA ASP A 122 -13.60 -2.92 15.88
C ASP A 122 -13.31 -1.52 15.32
N LYS A 123 -12.03 -1.18 15.16
CA LYS A 123 -11.57 0.10 14.60
C LYS A 123 -12.08 0.27 13.18
N VAL A 124 -11.96 -0.76 12.34
CA VAL A 124 -12.46 -0.72 10.95
C VAL A 124 -13.97 -0.50 10.90
N LEU A 125 -14.75 -1.15 11.77
CA LEU A 125 -16.20 -0.99 11.79
C LEU A 125 -16.61 0.41 12.30
N ILE A 126 -15.87 0.99 13.26
CA ILE A 126 -16.07 2.37 13.73
C ILE A 126 -15.80 3.37 12.62
N GLU A 127 -14.66 3.24 11.92
CA GLU A 127 -14.29 4.10 10.79
C GLU A 127 -15.27 3.97 9.62
N ALA A 128 -15.90 2.79 9.46
CA ALA A 128 -16.99 2.56 8.51
C ALA A 128 -18.34 3.21 8.92
N GLY A 129 -18.40 3.91 10.06
CA GLY A 129 -19.58 4.61 10.55
C GLY A 129 -20.69 3.67 11.04
N ILE A 130 -20.34 2.47 11.48
CA ILE A 130 -21.33 1.46 11.90
C ILE A 130 -21.79 1.77 13.34
N PRO A 131 -23.10 1.76 13.63
CA PRO A 131 -23.59 2.02 14.98
C PRO A 131 -23.08 0.98 15.99
N LYS A 132 -22.70 1.42 17.20
CA LYS A 132 -22.15 0.55 18.26
C LYS A 132 -22.93 -0.75 18.49
N ARG A 133 -24.27 -0.67 18.56
CA ARG A 133 -25.15 -1.84 18.72
C ARG A 133 -24.97 -2.89 17.61
N LYS A 134 -24.66 -2.47 16.39
CA LYS A 134 -24.42 -3.36 15.25
C LYS A 134 -22.99 -3.90 15.28
N ILE A 135 -22.02 -3.10 15.70
CA ILE A 135 -20.64 -3.54 15.93
C ILE A 135 -20.61 -4.69 16.94
N ASP A 136 -21.32 -4.56 18.07
CA ASP A 136 -21.37 -5.62 19.08
C ASP A 136 -21.87 -6.96 18.50
N ILE A 137 -22.90 -6.92 17.64
CA ILE A 137 -23.42 -8.10 16.93
C ILE A 137 -22.34 -8.69 16.00
N LEU A 138 -21.65 -7.86 15.23
CA LEU A 138 -20.62 -8.28 14.27
C LEU A 138 -19.41 -8.89 14.97
N LEU A 139 -18.95 -8.29 16.08
CA LEU A 139 -17.82 -8.79 16.87
C LEU A 139 -18.11 -10.16 17.48
N VAL A 140 -19.29 -10.31 18.11
CA VAL A 140 -19.72 -11.59 18.70
C VAL A 140 -19.85 -12.69 17.64
N ASN A 141 -20.24 -12.34 16.41
CA ASN A 141 -20.48 -13.30 15.34
C ASN A 141 -19.37 -13.34 14.27
N ARG A 142 -18.17 -12.82 14.55
CA ARG A 142 -17.11 -12.68 13.53
C ARG A 142 -16.73 -14.00 12.87
N GLU A 143 -16.59 -15.09 13.64
CA GLU A 143 -16.27 -16.42 13.12
C GLU A 143 -17.39 -16.97 12.22
N LYS A 144 -18.64 -16.69 12.58
CA LYS A 144 -19.81 -17.06 11.78
C LYS A 144 -19.80 -16.32 10.44
N VAL A 145 -19.42 -15.03 10.43
CA VAL A 145 -19.26 -14.24 9.20
C VAL A 145 -18.15 -14.81 8.33
N VAL A 146 -16.96 -15.05 8.90
CA VAL A 146 -15.83 -15.65 8.17
C VAL A 146 -16.23 -16.97 7.53
N THR A 147 -16.86 -17.86 8.31
CA THR A 147 -17.32 -19.18 7.83
C THR A 147 -18.38 -19.05 6.72
N ALA A 148 -19.31 -18.10 6.86
CA ALA A 148 -20.39 -17.90 5.91
C ALA A 148 -19.92 -17.28 4.58
N LEU A 149 -18.95 -16.37 4.63
CA LEU A 149 -18.38 -15.78 3.42
C LEU A 149 -17.36 -16.71 2.74
N SER A 150 -16.73 -17.60 3.51
CA SER A 150 -15.82 -18.62 2.96
C SER A 150 -16.54 -19.78 2.27
N SER A 151 -17.87 -19.91 2.42
CA SER A 151 -18.64 -20.94 1.70
C SER A 151 -18.86 -20.57 0.23
N VAL A 152 -19.11 -21.57 -0.61
CA VAL A 152 -19.48 -21.38 -2.02
C VAL A 152 -20.86 -22.00 -2.25
N PRO A 153 -21.91 -21.20 -2.54
CA PRO A 153 -21.91 -19.73 -2.58
C PRO A 153 -21.73 -19.08 -1.19
N SER A 154 -21.25 -17.85 -1.16
CA SER A 154 -21.12 -17.07 0.08
C SER A 154 -22.48 -16.69 0.63
N ARG A 155 -22.67 -16.84 1.95
CA ARG A 155 -23.95 -16.56 2.62
C ARG A 155 -23.91 -15.21 3.33
N TRP A 156 -24.48 -14.19 2.67
CA TRP A 156 -24.49 -12.82 3.17
C TRP A 156 -25.60 -12.55 4.19
N ASP A 157 -26.77 -13.19 4.04
CA ASP A 157 -27.92 -13.03 4.93
C ASP A 157 -27.86 -13.92 6.18
N ILE A 158 -26.74 -13.82 6.93
CA ILE A 158 -26.44 -14.76 8.04
C ILE A 158 -26.70 -14.19 9.45
N LEU A 159 -26.83 -12.87 9.58
CA LEU A 159 -26.97 -12.16 10.85
C LEU A 159 -28.27 -11.37 10.92
N GLN A 160 -29.14 -11.75 11.85
CA GLN A 160 -30.35 -10.99 12.13
C GLN A 160 -29.98 -9.58 12.63
N GLY A 161 -30.63 -8.56 12.07
CA GLY A 161 -30.40 -7.17 12.43
C GLY A 161 -29.22 -6.51 11.72
N ILE A 162 -28.47 -7.21 10.86
CA ILE A 162 -27.48 -6.62 9.96
C ILE A 162 -28.11 -6.53 8.56
N GLY A 163 -28.60 -5.34 8.20
CA GLY A 163 -29.23 -5.11 6.90
C GLY A 163 -28.23 -4.75 5.80
N ILE A 164 -28.73 -4.64 4.57
CA ILE A 164 -27.91 -4.33 3.38
C ILE A 164 -27.08 -3.05 3.54
N SER A 165 -27.60 -2.00 4.17
CA SER A 165 -26.85 -0.75 4.37
C SER A 165 -25.58 -0.94 5.21
N ILE A 166 -25.62 -1.80 6.22
CA ILE A 166 -24.44 -2.11 7.04
C ILE A 166 -23.43 -2.89 6.21
N TRP A 167 -23.88 -3.89 5.44
CA TRP A 167 -23.00 -4.64 4.54
C TRP A 167 -22.37 -3.76 3.46
N LYS A 168 -23.10 -2.79 2.91
CA LYS A 168 -22.55 -1.81 1.96
C LYS A 168 -21.45 -0.96 2.61
N ASN A 169 -21.64 -0.49 3.85
CA ASN A 169 -20.59 0.26 4.56
C ASN A 169 -19.35 -0.60 4.84
N ILE A 170 -19.54 -1.85 5.28
CA ILE A 170 -18.44 -2.82 5.48
C ILE A 170 -17.71 -3.04 4.15
N ALA A 171 -18.45 -3.25 3.06
CA ALA A 171 -17.89 -3.49 1.74
C ALA A 171 -17.11 -2.27 1.22
N SER A 172 -17.62 -1.05 1.38
CA SER A 172 -16.89 0.17 1.04
C SER A 172 -15.61 0.34 1.85
N ALA A 173 -15.63 0.02 3.15
CA ALA A 173 -14.41 0.05 3.97
C ALA A 173 -13.40 -1.02 3.54
N ALA A 174 -13.86 -2.22 3.20
CA ALA A 174 -13.04 -3.31 2.68
C ALA A 174 -12.40 -2.96 1.32
N ILE A 175 -13.16 -2.34 0.41
CA ILE A 175 -12.64 -1.85 -0.89
C ILE A 175 -11.52 -0.84 -0.66
N LYS A 176 -11.74 0.18 0.18
CA LYS A 176 -10.72 1.19 0.49
C LYS A 176 -9.44 0.59 1.06
N LYS A 177 -9.55 -0.43 1.90
CA LYS A 177 -8.38 -1.11 2.50
C LYS A 177 -7.60 -1.94 1.48
N THR A 178 -8.27 -2.48 0.47
CA THR A 178 -7.67 -3.35 -0.55
C THR A 178 -7.23 -2.61 -1.80
N ALA A 179 -7.80 -1.45 -2.10
CA ALA A 179 -7.35 -0.58 -3.16
C ALA A 179 -5.86 -0.26 -3.04
N ALA A 180 -5.17 -0.28 -4.17
CA ALA A 180 -3.77 0.10 -4.24
C ALA A 180 -3.66 1.63 -4.30
N GLN A 181 -2.87 2.21 -3.40
CA GLN A 181 -2.57 3.64 -3.40
C GLN A 181 -1.36 3.92 -4.28
N ILE A 182 -1.59 4.59 -5.41
CA ILE A 182 -0.55 4.97 -6.38
C ILE A 182 -0.62 6.47 -6.69
N ASP A 183 0.46 6.99 -7.28
CA ASP A 183 0.49 8.35 -7.81
C ASP A 183 -0.07 8.35 -9.25
N GLU A 184 -1.38 8.63 -9.40
CA GLU A 184 -2.10 8.58 -10.68
C GLU A 184 -1.35 9.30 -11.83
N PRO A 185 -0.88 10.56 -11.68
CA PRO A 185 -0.10 11.23 -12.72
C PRO A 185 1.10 10.46 -13.24
N VAL A 186 1.73 9.60 -12.43
CA VAL A 186 2.87 8.78 -12.88
C VAL A 186 2.43 7.70 -13.86
N THR A 187 1.25 7.13 -13.66
CA THR A 187 0.71 6.05 -14.50
C THR A 187 0.05 6.57 -15.76
N VAL A 188 -0.63 7.72 -15.68
CA VAL A 188 -1.41 8.31 -16.77
C VAL A 188 -0.55 9.01 -17.83
N ASP A 189 0.63 9.51 -17.44
CA ASP A 189 1.56 10.22 -18.31
C ASP A 189 2.38 9.26 -19.19
N ILE A 190 2.11 9.27 -20.50
CA ILE A 190 2.80 8.43 -21.50
C ILE A 190 4.21 8.95 -21.88
N HIS A 191 4.62 10.11 -21.37
CA HIS A 191 5.93 10.72 -21.62
C HIS A 191 6.77 10.83 -20.35
N ARG A 192 6.44 10.02 -19.33
CA ARG A 192 7.08 10.08 -18.03
C ARG A 192 8.56 9.71 -18.08
N LEU A 193 9.40 10.55 -17.47
CA LEU A 193 10.78 10.21 -17.19
C LEU A 193 10.86 9.28 -15.98
N ILE A 194 11.50 8.14 -16.17
CA ILE A 194 11.76 7.15 -15.11
C ILE A 194 13.17 7.35 -14.59
N ARG A 195 13.33 7.32 -13.26
CA ARG A 195 14.65 7.39 -12.63
C ARG A 195 15.48 6.18 -13.02
N LEU A 196 16.70 6.43 -13.49
CA LEU A 196 17.61 5.37 -13.94
C LEU A 196 17.94 4.39 -12.81
N GLU A 197 17.81 3.10 -13.09
CA GLU A 197 18.21 2.02 -12.19
C GLU A 197 19.70 2.15 -11.82
N TYR A 198 20.04 1.80 -10.57
CA TYR A 198 21.39 1.92 -10.00
C TYR A 198 21.96 3.33 -9.90
N SER A 199 21.22 4.37 -10.28
CA SER A 199 21.59 5.77 -9.99
C SER A 199 21.45 6.10 -8.50
N LEU A 200 21.96 7.28 -8.10
CA LEU A 200 21.79 7.79 -6.74
C LEU A 200 20.64 8.78 -6.65
N HIS A 201 19.84 8.66 -5.60
CA HIS A 201 18.79 9.62 -5.31
C HIS A 201 19.37 10.83 -4.56
N GLY A 202 19.30 12.02 -5.15
CA GLY A 202 19.95 13.24 -4.64
C GLY A 202 19.52 13.69 -3.23
N SER A 203 18.34 13.30 -2.77
CA SER A 203 17.82 13.65 -1.42
C SER A 203 18.18 12.67 -0.30
N THR A 204 18.90 11.59 -0.61
CA THR A 204 19.26 10.54 0.37
C THR A 204 20.66 9.99 0.17
N GLY A 205 21.21 10.04 -1.05
CA GLY A 205 22.40 9.30 -1.42
C GLY A 205 22.17 7.79 -1.57
N PHE A 206 20.92 7.31 -1.49
CA PHE A 206 20.63 5.90 -1.66
C PHE A 206 20.56 5.52 -3.14
N LYS A 207 20.95 4.28 -3.42
CA LYS A 207 20.90 3.68 -4.73
C LYS A 207 19.47 3.31 -5.10
N VAL A 208 19.06 3.70 -6.30
CA VAL A 208 17.83 3.24 -6.95
C VAL A 208 18.00 1.75 -7.26
N THR A 209 17.26 0.89 -6.57
CA THR A 209 17.58 -0.54 -6.53
C THR A 209 16.44 -1.35 -7.12
N PRO A 210 16.66 -2.05 -8.25
CA PRO A 210 15.73 -3.06 -8.74
C PRO A 210 15.62 -4.23 -7.76
N ILE A 211 14.41 -4.74 -7.56
CA ILE A 211 14.08 -5.77 -6.58
C ILE A 211 13.19 -6.81 -7.29
N SER A 212 13.50 -8.09 -7.10
CA SER A 212 12.62 -9.16 -7.56
C SER A 212 11.35 -9.19 -6.71
N VAL A 213 10.24 -9.68 -7.25
CA VAL A 213 8.99 -9.79 -6.47
C VAL A 213 9.20 -10.68 -5.24
N THR A 214 10.00 -11.74 -5.36
CA THR A 214 10.34 -12.64 -4.26
C THR A 214 11.20 -12.00 -3.16
N ASP A 215 12.05 -11.03 -3.50
CA ASP A 215 12.94 -10.37 -2.53
C ASP A 215 12.31 -9.13 -1.89
N LEU A 216 11.18 -8.64 -2.43
CA LEU A 216 10.53 -7.40 -1.99
C LEU A 216 10.21 -7.40 -0.49
N GLU A 217 9.71 -8.51 0.04
CA GLU A 217 9.36 -8.64 1.46
C GLU A 217 10.58 -8.37 2.36
N ARG A 218 11.74 -8.91 1.99
CA ARG A 218 12.98 -8.87 2.78
C ARG A 218 13.82 -7.63 2.55
N PHE A 219 13.58 -6.90 1.46
CA PHE A 219 14.34 -5.71 1.11
C PHE A 219 14.23 -4.62 2.19
N ASP A 220 15.37 -4.19 2.72
CA ASP A 220 15.50 -3.08 3.66
C ASP A 220 16.24 -1.91 2.98
N PRO A 221 15.54 -0.82 2.62
CA PRO A 221 16.16 0.33 1.97
C PRO A 221 17.33 0.94 2.72
N PHE A 222 17.35 0.88 4.05
CA PHE A 222 18.42 1.47 4.86
C PHE A 222 19.67 0.59 4.92
N LYS A 223 19.58 -0.67 4.47
CA LYS A 223 20.71 -1.62 4.39
C LYS A 223 21.11 -1.94 2.96
N ASP A 224 20.13 -2.21 2.10
CA ASP A 224 20.36 -2.74 0.76
C ASP A 224 20.62 -1.63 -0.28
N ALA A 225 20.17 -0.40 0.00
CA ALA A 225 20.34 0.74 -0.90
C ALA A 225 21.55 1.63 -0.57
N ILE A 226 22.32 1.32 0.49
CA ILE A 226 23.52 2.08 0.84
C ILE A 226 24.71 1.60 0.01
N ILE A 227 25.59 2.53 -0.38
CA ILE A 227 26.75 2.21 -1.22
C ILE A 227 28.07 2.82 -0.74
N PHE A 228 28.01 3.85 0.11
CA PHE A 228 29.19 4.58 0.54
C PHE A 228 29.82 3.89 1.75
N LYS A 229 31.14 3.67 1.69
CA LYS A 229 31.94 3.04 2.74
C LYS A 229 32.99 4.02 3.27
N GLY A 230 33.44 3.80 4.50
CA GLY A 230 34.35 4.68 5.22
C GLY A 230 33.62 5.61 6.16
N GLU A 231 34.35 6.54 6.76
CA GLU A 231 33.86 7.47 7.78
C GLU A 231 34.34 8.89 7.47
N LYS A 232 33.56 9.88 7.89
CA LYS A 232 33.93 11.28 7.73
C LYS A 232 33.28 12.14 8.82
N GLU A 233 34.02 13.14 9.29
CA GLU A 233 33.49 14.14 10.22
C GLU A 233 32.60 15.16 9.50
N VAL A 234 31.46 15.49 10.12
CA VAL A 234 30.53 16.53 9.69
C VAL A 234 30.24 17.50 10.84
N ILE A 235 29.80 18.70 10.50
CA ILE A 235 29.19 19.64 11.45
C ILE A 235 27.71 19.84 11.13
N PHE A 236 26.86 19.71 12.14
CA PHE A 236 25.42 19.92 11.99
C PHE A 236 25.07 21.41 11.99
N LYS A 237 24.35 21.87 10.96
CA LYS A 237 23.95 23.27 10.79
C LYS A 237 22.65 23.61 11.52
N GLU A 238 21.85 22.59 11.83
CA GLU A 238 20.57 22.65 12.52
C GLU A 238 20.31 21.35 13.30
N TYR A 239 19.15 21.25 13.96
CA TYR A 239 18.73 20.04 14.65
C TYR A 239 18.56 18.88 13.64
N CYS A 240 19.17 17.74 13.92
CA CYS A 240 18.99 16.50 13.17
C CYS A 240 18.28 15.48 14.06
N PRO A 241 17.09 14.99 13.67
CA PRO A 241 16.40 13.95 14.43
C PRO A 241 17.17 12.63 14.37
N GLU A 242 16.78 11.68 15.22
CA GLU A 242 17.29 10.30 15.14
C GLU A 242 17.02 9.67 13.78
N PHE A 243 17.96 8.85 13.31
CA PHE A 243 17.83 8.19 12.02
C PHE A 243 18.65 6.91 11.91
N ARG A 244 18.14 5.98 11.10
CA ARG A 244 18.77 4.69 10.86
C ARG A 244 19.53 4.69 9.55
N ILE A 245 20.75 4.17 9.56
CA ILE A 245 21.53 3.82 8.36
C ILE A 245 22.21 2.48 8.66
N GLY A 246 21.98 1.47 7.82
CA GLY A 246 22.37 0.10 8.12
C GLY A 246 21.60 -0.45 9.33
N ASP A 247 22.31 -1.12 10.23
CA ASP A 247 21.79 -1.63 11.50
C ASP A 247 21.87 -0.61 12.66
N GLU A 248 22.43 0.57 12.41
CA GLU A 248 22.74 1.55 13.45
C GLU A 248 21.79 2.73 13.41
N VAL A 249 21.50 3.27 14.60
CA VAL A 249 20.73 4.50 14.81
C VAL A 249 21.68 5.61 15.26
N PHE A 250 21.62 6.73 14.56
CA PHE A 250 22.42 7.92 14.80
C PHE A 250 21.54 9.06 15.30
N GLY A 251 22.16 10.03 15.98
CA GLY A 251 21.48 11.20 16.51
C GLY A 251 20.71 10.93 17.81
N PRO A 252 19.87 11.89 18.23
CA PRO A 252 19.67 13.19 17.58
C PRO A 252 20.91 14.08 17.75
N TYR A 253 21.12 15.02 16.84
CA TYR A 253 22.25 15.95 16.87
C TYR A 253 21.81 17.41 16.89
N GLN A 254 22.56 18.25 17.60
CA GLN A 254 22.27 19.68 17.76
C GLN A 254 23.12 20.54 16.82
N LYS A 255 22.67 21.76 16.55
CA LYS A 255 23.43 22.75 15.76
C LYS A 255 24.82 22.99 16.36
N GLY A 256 25.84 22.97 15.50
CA GLY A 256 27.25 23.16 15.84
C GLY A 256 27.96 21.91 16.33
N GLN A 257 27.24 20.79 16.53
CA GLN A 257 27.84 19.53 16.94
C GLN A 257 28.66 18.95 15.79
N LYS A 258 29.90 18.54 16.11
CA LYS A 258 30.79 17.81 15.20
C LYS A 258 30.74 16.32 15.53
N VAL A 259 30.55 15.49 14.52
CA VAL A 259 30.41 14.04 14.70
C VAL A 259 31.08 13.32 13.53
N GLU A 260 31.86 12.30 13.82
CA GLU A 260 32.34 11.33 12.82
C GLU A 260 31.26 10.28 12.58
N LEU A 261 30.87 10.11 11.33
CA LEU A 261 29.78 9.21 10.93
C LEU A 261 30.23 8.31 9.76
N PRO A 262 29.62 7.12 9.60
CA PRO A 262 29.76 6.34 8.38
C PRO A 262 29.38 7.17 7.15
N LEU A 263 30.10 7.00 6.05
CA LEU A 263 29.98 7.86 4.87
C LEU A 263 28.56 7.82 4.27
N SER A 264 27.84 6.69 4.38
CA SER A 264 26.42 6.63 3.99
C SER A 264 25.53 7.54 4.85
N ALA A 265 25.78 7.65 6.15
CA ALA A 265 25.07 8.58 7.04
C ALA A 265 25.49 10.04 6.81
N VAL A 266 26.76 10.28 6.49
CA VAL A 266 27.26 11.59 6.06
C VAL A 266 26.53 12.05 4.80
N VAL A 267 26.55 11.27 3.72
CA VAL A 267 25.87 11.65 2.47
C VAL A 267 24.37 11.86 2.70
N PHE A 268 23.73 11.03 3.51
CA PHE A 268 22.32 11.19 3.86
C PHE A 268 22.04 12.55 4.54
N THR A 269 22.81 12.91 5.57
CA THR A 269 22.64 14.18 6.30
C THR A 269 22.99 15.41 5.46
N LEU A 270 23.99 15.32 4.58
CA LEU A 270 24.30 16.35 3.58
C LEU A 270 23.15 16.52 2.58
N ALA A 271 22.58 15.42 2.08
CA ALA A 271 21.46 15.42 1.14
C ALA A 271 20.15 15.96 1.76
N LYS A 272 20.01 15.81 3.08
CA LYS A 272 18.96 16.45 3.88
C LYS A 272 19.26 17.91 4.24
N ALA A 273 20.41 18.42 3.83
CA ALA A 273 20.91 19.76 4.08
C ALA A 273 21.07 20.14 5.57
N VAL A 274 21.04 19.17 6.49
CA VAL A 274 21.15 19.39 7.94
C VAL A 274 22.60 19.41 8.44
N ALA A 275 23.55 18.92 7.63
CA ALA A 275 24.98 18.89 7.92
C ALA A 275 25.80 19.50 6.77
N GLU A 276 27.07 19.80 7.05
CA GLU A 276 28.11 20.14 6.07
C GLU A 276 29.43 19.44 6.42
N LEU A 277 30.28 19.25 5.40
CA LEU A 277 31.62 18.71 5.60
C LEU A 277 32.50 19.77 6.27
N LEU A 278 33.36 19.30 7.17
CA LEU A 278 34.46 20.10 7.74
C LEU A 278 35.65 20.20 6.78
#